data_AF-X7YP48-F1
#
_entry.id   AF-X7YP48-F1
#
_cell.length_a   1.000
_cell.length_b   1.000
_cell.length_c   1.000
_cell.angle_alpha   90.00
_cell.angle_beta   90.00
_cell.angle_gamma   90.00
#
_symmetry.space_group_name_H-M   'P 1'
#
loop_
_entity.id
_entity.type
_entity.pdbx_description
1 polymer ?
#
loop_
_entity_poly.entity_id
_entity_poly.type
_entity_poly.pdbx_seq_one_letter_code
_entity_poly.pdbx_strand_id
1 'polypeptide(L)' 'MPLQSALVADPQLRINAAANQPDAKARELATYFVGQVVGSLDKVQPARSVVLDMVSEFIDAVERLERLVER' A
#
# COMPACT_ATOMS: atom_id res chain seq x y z
N MET A 1 8.01 6.35 -7.16
CA MET A 1 8.65 6.94 -5.96
C MET A 1 10.20 6.99 -6.10
N PRO A 2 10.77 7.67 -7.12
CA PRO A 2 12.23 7.67 -7.34
C PRO A 2 13.03 8.35 -6.21
N LEU A 3 12.45 9.38 -5.56
CA LEU A 3 13.11 10.09 -4.46
C LEU A 3 13.20 9.27 -3.17
N GLN A 4 12.25 8.35 -2.91
CA GLN A 4 12.33 7.46 -1.74
C GLN A 4 13.57 6.57 -1.82
N SER A 5 13.78 5.91 -2.96
CA SER A 5 14.95 5.08 -3.17
C SER A 5 16.25 5.89 -3.09
N ALA A 6 16.28 7.14 -3.56
CA ALA A 6 17.45 8.00 -3.41
C ALA A 6 17.82 8.29 -1.94
N LEU A 7 16.84 8.38 -1.04
CA LEU A 7 17.07 8.68 0.37
C LEU A 7 17.43 7.45 1.22
N VAL A 8 16.90 6.27 0.87
CA VAL A 8 16.99 5.08 1.74
C VAL A 8 17.74 3.89 1.13
N ALA A 9 18.22 3.97 -0.12
CA ALA A 9 18.84 2.82 -0.78
C ALA A 9 20.03 2.21 0.00
N ASP A 10 21.00 3.01 0.42
CA ASP A 10 22.17 2.52 1.17
C ASP A 10 21.79 1.84 2.51
N PRO A 11 21.02 2.49 3.42
CA PRO A 11 20.62 1.82 4.65
C PRO A 11 19.74 0.60 4.39
N GLN A 12 18.86 0.61 3.38
CA GLN A 12 18.03 -0.54 3.01
C GLN A 12 18.89 -1.76 2.60
N LEU A 13 19.94 -1.55 1.81
CA LEU A 13 20.88 -2.62 1.42
C LEU A 13 21.55 -3.25 2.65
N ARG A 14 22.02 -2.41 3.58
CA ARG A 14 22.70 -2.86 4.81
C ARG A 14 21.76 -3.60 5.75
N ILE A 15 20.53 -3.11 5.91
CA ILE A 15 19.47 -3.76 6.70
C ILE A 15 19.16 -5.14 6.13
N ASN A 16 18.94 -5.23 4.81
CA ASN A 16 18.64 -6.50 4.15
C ASN A 16 19.77 -7.52 4.31
N ALA A 17 21.03 -7.08 4.19
CA ALA A 17 22.18 -7.96 4.41
C ALA A 17 22.25 -8.48 5.86
N ALA A 18 22.02 -7.62 6.85
CA ALA A 18 22.03 -8.00 8.27
C ALA A 18 20.84 -8.89 8.66
N ALA A 19 19.68 -8.71 8.03
CA ALA A 19 18.45 -9.47 8.29
C ALA A 19 18.57 -10.98 7.99
N ASN A 20 19.53 -11.37 7.13
CA ASN A 20 19.78 -12.77 6.75
C ASN A 20 20.45 -13.61 7.84
N GLN A 21 20.97 -13.00 8.92
CA GLN A 21 21.55 -13.75 10.03
C GLN A 21 20.45 -14.35 10.92
N PRO A 22 20.64 -15.53 11.54
CA PRO A 22 19.75 -16.07 12.56
C PRO A 22 19.51 -15.07 13.70
N ASP A 23 18.28 -15.00 14.22
CA ASP A 23 17.83 -14.09 15.28
C ASP A 23 18.17 -12.59 15.12
N ALA A 24 18.39 -12.12 13.89
CA ALA A 24 18.74 -10.72 13.63
C ALA A 24 17.55 -9.77 13.84
N LYS A 25 17.70 -8.81 14.76
CA LYS A 25 16.78 -7.67 14.94
C LYS A 25 16.61 -6.82 13.68
N ALA A 26 17.57 -6.87 12.75
CA ALA A 26 17.49 -6.18 11.47
C ALA A 26 16.26 -6.61 10.63
N ARG A 27 15.70 -7.80 10.86
CA ARG A 27 14.45 -8.22 10.19
C ARG A 27 13.26 -7.32 10.51
N GLU A 28 13.22 -6.72 11.71
CA GLU A 28 12.16 -5.78 12.09
C GLU A 28 12.22 -4.48 11.27
N LEU A 29 13.39 -4.14 10.71
CA LEU A 29 13.61 -2.97 9.89
C LEU A 29 13.55 -3.28 8.38
N ALA A 30 13.43 -4.55 7.99
CA ALA A 30 13.35 -4.97 6.59
C ALA A 30 11.94 -4.68 6.05
N THR A 31 11.73 -3.44 5.60
CA THR A 31 10.45 -2.97 5.07
C THR A 31 10.39 -3.02 3.54
N TYR A 32 9.19 -2.83 2.99
CA TYR A 32 8.93 -2.73 1.56
C TYR A 32 8.20 -1.43 1.23
N PHE A 33 8.31 -0.98 -0.01
CA PHE A 33 7.62 0.21 -0.47
C PHE A 33 6.12 -0.05 -0.64
N VAL A 34 5.32 0.91 -0.20
CA VAL A 34 3.87 0.92 -0.31
C VAL A 34 3.41 2.29 -0.79
N GLY A 35 2.28 2.33 -1.50
CA GLY A 35 1.63 3.59 -1.86
C GLY A 35 0.96 4.24 -0.65
N GLN A 36 0.65 5.54 -0.76
CA GLN A 36 -0.02 6.29 0.32
C GLN A 36 -1.37 5.69 0.74
N VAL A 37 -2.05 5.00 -0.18
CA VAL A 37 -3.35 4.36 0.08
C VAL A 37 -3.28 3.21 1.11
N VAL A 38 -2.08 2.71 1.43
CA VAL A 38 -1.89 1.56 2.33
C VAL A 38 -2.55 1.77 3.71
N GLY A 39 -2.61 3.02 4.19
CA GLY A 39 -3.23 3.36 5.47
C GLY A 39 -4.74 3.17 5.49
N SER A 40 -5.38 3.04 4.32
CA SER A 40 -6.81 2.75 4.17
C SER A 40 -7.11 1.25 4.01
N LEU A 41 -6.09 0.39 3.91
CA LEU A 41 -6.27 -1.05 3.74
C LEU A 41 -6.34 -1.73 5.12
N ASP A 42 -7.45 -2.42 5.41
CA ASP A 42 -7.73 -3.00 6.73
C ASP A 42 -7.88 -4.53 6.75
N LYS A 43 -8.01 -5.16 5.57
CA LYS A 43 -8.22 -6.60 5.42
C LYS A 43 -7.46 -7.18 4.23
N VAL A 44 -7.06 -8.44 4.36
CA VAL A 44 -6.54 -9.22 3.23
C VAL A 44 -7.73 -9.83 2.49
N GLN A 45 -7.76 -9.69 1.16
CA GLN A 45 -8.83 -10.25 0.35
C GLN A 45 -8.36 -10.70 -1.04
N PRO A 46 -9.09 -11.63 -1.69
CA PRO A 46 -8.77 -12.07 -3.04
C PRO A 46 -8.82 -10.92 -4.04
N ALA A 47 -7.93 -10.91 -5.03
CA ALA A 47 -7.87 -9.86 -6.05
C ALA A 47 -9.21 -9.63 -6.77
N ARG A 48 -9.98 -10.69 -7.03
CA ARG A 48 -11.33 -10.58 -7.63
C ARG A 48 -12.29 -9.74 -6.78
N SER A 49 -12.21 -9.86 -5.46
CA SER A 49 -13.07 -9.13 -4.53
C SER A 49 -12.64 -7.66 -4.48
N VAL A 50 -11.33 -7.37 -4.46
CA VAL A 50 -10.81 -5.99 -4.55
C VAL A 50 -11.37 -5.27 -5.77
N VAL A 51 -11.30 -5.90 -6.95
CA VAL A 51 -11.76 -5.28 -8.20
C VAL A 51 -13.29 -5.10 -8.20
N LEU A 52 -14.04 -6.08 -7.71
CA LEU A 52 -15.49 -5.99 -7.62
C LEU A 52 -15.92 -4.85 -6.69
N ASP A 53 -15.29 -4.75 -5.51
CA ASP A 53 -15.56 -3.70 -4.53
C ASP A 53 -15.24 -2.32 -5.15
N MET A 54 -14.08 -2.16 -5.81
CA MET A 54 -13.69 -0.91 -6.48
C MET A 54 -14.71 -0.42 -7.51
N VAL A 55 -15.23 -1.33 -8.36
CA VAL A 55 -16.23 -0.97 -9.38
C VAL A 55 -17.56 -0.63 -8.72
N SER A 56 -17.97 -1.38 -7.70
CA SER A 56 -19.23 -1.14 -7.00
C SER A 56 -19.22 0.20 -6.27
N GLU A 57 -18.16 0.50 -5.52
CA GLU A 57 -17.99 1.77 -4.83
C GLU A 57 -17.91 2.96 -5.80
N PHE A 58 -17.31 2.77 -6.97
CA PHE A 58 -17.30 3.80 -8.01
C PHE A 58 -18.71 4.12 -8.53
N ILE A 59 -19.53 3.09 -8.79
CA ILE A 59 -20.93 3.27 -9.21
C ILE A 59 -21.69 4.05 -8.14
N ASP A 60 -21.61 3.62 -6.87
CA ASP A 60 -22.27 4.28 -5.75
C ASP A 60 -21.84 5.75 -5.61
N ALA A 61 -20.55 6.04 -5.82
CA ALA A 61 -20.00 7.39 -5.75
C ALA A 61 -20.51 8.29 -6.88
N VAL A 62 -20.60 7.78 -8.11
CA VAL A 62 -21.11 8.52 -9.27
C VAL A 62 -22.60 8.80 -9.11
N GLU A 63 -23.41 7.80 -8.76
CA GLU A 63 -24.84 7.99 -8.54
C GLU A 63 -25.12 9.01 -7.41
N ARG A 64 -24.29 9.00 -6.35
CA ARG A 64 -24.37 10.00 -5.29
C ARG A 64 -24.06 11.39 -5.81
N LEU A 65 -23.05 11.53 -6.67
CA LEU A 65 -22.69 12.81 -7.28
C LEU A 65 -23.82 13.34 -8.17
N GLU A 66 -24.42 12.50 -9.01
CA GLU A 66 -25.55 12.85 -9.88
C GLU A 66 -26.72 13.41 -9.06
N ARG A 67 -27.12 12.71 -8.00
CA ARG A 67 -28.19 13.17 -7.08
C ARG A 67 -27.89 14.51 -6.41
N LEU A 68 -26.62 14.86 -6.23
CA LEU A 68 -26.22 16.15 -5.65
C LEU A 68 -26.26 17.28 -6.68
N VAL A 69 -26.05 16.97 -7.97
CA VAL A 69 -26.03 17.95 -9.06
C VAL A 69 -27.44 18.25 -9.59
N GLU A 70 -28.39 17.32 -9.49
CA GLU A 70 -29.79 17.50 -9.92
C GLU A 70 -30.66 18.31 -8.92
N ARG A 71 -30.10 18.78 -7.81
CA ARG A 71 -30.77 19.65 -6.82
C ARG A 71 -30.45 21.13 -7.03
#